data_AF-A0A9D9IBF8-F1
#
_entry.id   AF-A0A9D9IBF8-F1
#
_cell.length_a   1.000
_cell.length_b   1.000
_cell.length_c   1.000
_cell.angle_alpha   90.00
_cell.angle_beta   90.00
_cell.angle_gamma   90.00
#
_symmetry.space_group_name_H-M   'P 1'
#
loop_
_entity.id
_entity.type
_entity.pdbx_description
1 polymer ?
#
loop_
_entity_poly.entity_id
_entity_poly.type
_entity_poly.pdbx_seq_one_letter_code
_entity_poly.pdbx_strand_id
1 'polypeptide(L)'
;MIGECSLSYAIEADGSVYPCDFYVIDRYRLGNIADDSFAEIDRKRQEIGFVEKSREKDPGCLSCRYFPICRGGCRRYRESFLTGSMERNHFCASYRMFFDECLPQLIQMAEKERSFRESKLQ
;
A
#
# COMPACT_ATOMS: atom_id res chain seq x y z
N MET A 1 -2.06 -0.66 -8.58
CA MET A 1 -1.76 -0.48 -7.13
C MET A 1 -0.39 0.19 -6.98
N ILE A 2 -0.10 0.85 -5.85
CA ILE A 2 1.21 1.50 -5.61
C ILE A 2 2.27 0.47 -5.21
N GLY A 3 1.90 -0.52 -4.38
CA GLY A 3 2.78 -1.60 -3.94
C GLY A 3 3.54 -1.30 -2.65
N GLU A 4 3.52 -0.08 -2.15
CA GLU A 4 4.08 0.29 -0.85
C GLU A 4 3.05 1.12 -0.08
N CYS A 5 3.23 1.22 1.23
CA CYS A 5 2.43 2.11 2.06
C CYS A 5 2.73 3.56 1.67
N SER A 6 1.69 4.38 1.54
CA SER A 6 1.83 5.81 1.38
C SER A 6 2.07 6.48 2.73
N LEU A 7 2.53 7.74 2.70
CA LEU A 7 2.52 8.60 3.86
C LEU A 7 1.06 8.94 4.21
N SER A 8 0.61 8.46 5.35
CA SER A 8 -0.71 8.71 5.91
C SER A 8 -0.59 8.96 7.40
N TYR A 9 -1.43 9.84 7.93
CA TYR A 9 -1.53 10.15 9.35
C TYR A 9 -2.97 9.93 9.78
N ALA A 10 -3.26 8.74 10.30
CA ALA A 10 -4.52 8.47 10.97
C ALA A 10 -4.47 9.15 12.35
N ILE A 11 -5.48 9.96 12.67
CA ILE A 11 -5.56 10.72 13.90
C ILE A 11 -6.81 10.27 14.65
N GLU A 12 -6.62 9.73 15.85
CA GLU A 12 -7.70 9.31 16.73
C GLU A 12 -8.34 10.50 17.46
N ALA A 13 -9.50 10.27 18.08
CA ALA A 13 -10.26 11.32 18.74
C ALA A 13 -9.51 11.98 19.92
N ASP A 14 -8.55 11.28 20.53
CA ASP A 14 -7.67 11.80 21.59
C ASP A 14 -6.47 12.60 21.05
N GLY A 15 -6.34 12.71 19.72
CA GLY A 15 -5.24 13.36 19.03
C GLY A 15 -4.04 12.44 18.73
N SER A 16 -4.06 11.18 19.18
CA SER A 16 -2.97 10.23 18.88
C SER A 16 -2.86 9.95 17.38
N VAL A 17 -1.63 9.96 16.86
CA VAL A 17 -1.33 9.87 15.43
C VAL A 17 -0.67 8.54 15.07
N TYR A 18 -1.07 7.93 13.96
CA TYR A 18 -0.63 6.60 13.48
C TYR A 18 -0.35 6.60 11.97
N PRO A 19 0.50 5.69 11.45
CA PRO A 19 0.89 5.69 10.04
C PRO A 19 -0.18 5.12 9.10
N CYS A 20 -1.18 4.42 9.62
CA CYS A 20 -2.22 3.74 8.86
C CYS A 20 -3.40 3.38 9.78
N ASP A 21 -4.62 3.47 9.26
CA ASP A 21 -5.87 3.05 9.91
C ASP A 21 -5.88 1.57 10.36
N PHE A 22 -5.25 0.67 9.61
CA PHE A 22 -5.11 -0.73 10.03
C PHE A 22 -4.12 -0.96 11.18
N TYR A 23 -3.35 0.06 11.55
CA TYR A 23 -2.22 -0.04 12.49
C TYR A 23 -2.33 0.99 13.62
N VAL A 24 -3.55 1.30 14.04
CA VAL A 24 -3.84 2.08 15.25
C VAL A 24 -3.62 1.21 16.49
N ILE A 25 -2.34 0.94 16.79
CA ILE A 25 -1.89 0.18 17.96
C ILE A 25 -0.65 0.86 18.55
N ASP A 26 -0.43 0.72 19.85
CA ASP A 26 0.60 1.48 20.60
C ASP A 26 2.00 1.40 19.97
N ARG A 27 2.37 0.23 19.45
CA ARG A 27 3.66 0.02 18.77
C ARG A 27 3.89 0.97 17.59
N TYR A 28 2.83 1.44 16.94
CA TYR A 28 2.88 2.31 15.77
C TYR A 28 2.43 3.74 16.08
N ARG A 29 2.27 4.12 17.34
CA ARG A 29 1.94 5.49 17.73
C ARG A 29 3.11 6.43 17.37
N LEU A 30 2.80 7.47 16.60
CA LEU A 30 3.76 8.45 16.08
C LEU A 30 3.89 9.69 16.98
N GLY A 31 2.84 10.00 17.75
CA GLY A 31 2.76 11.20 18.60
C GLY A 31 1.31 11.56 18.93
N ASN A 32 1.09 12.78 19.42
CA ASN A 32 -0.21 13.43 19.53
C ASN A 32 -0.19 14.75 18.74
N ILE A 33 -1.20 14.99 17.90
CA ILE A 33 -1.29 16.20 17.06
C ILE A 33 -1.42 17.50 17.88
N ALA A 34 -1.89 17.42 19.13
CA ALA A 34 -2.01 18.57 20.02
C ALA A 34 -0.68 18.93 20.72
N ASP A 35 0.22 17.95 20.89
CA ASP A 35 1.42 18.08 21.70
C ASP A 35 2.72 18.12 20.86
N ASP A 36 2.74 17.39 19.74
CA ASP A 36 3.92 17.19 18.91
C ASP A 36 3.82 17.96 17.58
N SER A 37 4.95 18.48 17.10
CA SER A 37 5.03 19.05 15.76
C SER A 37 4.97 17.98 14.66
N PHE A 38 4.53 18.37 13.45
CA PHE A 38 4.55 17.47 12.30
C PHE A 38 5.95 16.91 11.98
N ALA A 39 7.01 17.67 12.25
CA ALA A 39 8.39 17.22 12.05
C ALA A 39 8.77 16.11 13.03
N GLU A 40 8.29 16.17 14.27
CA GLU A 40 8.51 15.13 15.28
C GLU A 40 7.72 13.86 14.94
N ILE A 41 6.46 14.02 14.53
CA ILE A 41 5.60 12.93 14.07
C ILE A 41 6.22 12.23 12.84
N ASP A 42 6.68 12.97 11.83
CA ASP A 42 7.30 12.37 10.65
C ASP A 42 8.65 11.72 10.98
N ARG A 43 9.46 12.33 11.85
CA ARG A 43 10.71 11.71 12.34
C ARG A 43 10.40 10.37 13.02
N LYS A 44 9.38 10.32 13.87
CA LYS A 44 8.97 9.08 14.54
C LYS A 44 8.51 8.02 13.54
N ARG A 45 7.78 8.42 12.50
CA ARG A 45 7.38 7.54 11.40
C ARG A 45 8.60 6.93 10.68
N GLN A 46 9.62 7.74 10.42
CA GLN A 46 10.88 7.28 9.81
C GLN A 46 11.63 6.30 10.73
N GLU A 47 11.75 6.62 12.02
CA GLU A 47 12.39 5.75 13.04
C GLU A 47 11.74 4.36 13.12
N ILE A 48 10.40 4.31 13.04
CA ILE A 48 9.63 3.05 13.06
C ILE A 48 9.82 2.24 11.76
N GLY A 49 10.16 2.89 10.65
CA GLY A 49 10.38 2.23 9.36
C GLY A 49 9.12 1.63 8.75
N PHE A 50 7.93 2.18 9.05
CA PHE A 50 6.66 1.57 8.66
C PHE A 50 6.48 1.49 7.13
N VAL A 51 6.84 2.57 6.42
CA VAL A 51 6.73 2.65 4.96
C VAL A 51 7.82 1.81 4.31
N GLU A 52 9.03 1.91 4.83
CA GLU A 52 10.23 1.26 4.34
C GLU A 52 10.08 -0.26 4.36
N LYS A 53 9.56 -0.82 5.46
CA LYS A 53 9.25 -2.25 5.58
C LYS A 53 8.24 -2.74 4.53
N SER A 54 7.30 -1.89 4.10
CA SER A 54 6.29 -2.28 3.09
C SER A 54 6.89 -2.54 1.70
N ARG A 55 8.09 -1.99 1.44
CA ARG A 55 8.83 -2.09 0.18
C ARG A 55 9.43 -3.45 -0.08
N GLU A 56 9.72 -4.20 0.98
CA GLU A 56 10.16 -5.60 0.86
C GLU A 56 9.17 -6.36 -0.03
N LYS A 57 9.60 -7.38 -0.76
CA LYS A 57 8.73 -8.18 -1.63
C LYS A 57 9.04 -9.65 -1.50
N ASP A 58 7.98 -10.46 -1.58
CA ASP A 58 8.16 -11.88 -1.84
C ASP A 58 8.94 -12.05 -3.15
N PRO A 59 10.02 -12.87 -3.20
CA PRO A 59 10.81 -13.07 -4.40
C PRO A 59 9.97 -13.53 -5.60
N GLY A 60 8.90 -14.30 -5.37
CA GLY A 60 7.99 -14.74 -6.42
C GLY A 60 7.15 -13.61 -7.03
N CYS A 61 7.03 -12.45 -6.37
CA CYS A 61 6.42 -11.27 -6.98
C CYS A 61 7.32 -10.66 -8.06
N LEU A 62 8.65 -10.70 -7.90
CA LEU A 62 9.60 -10.03 -8.81
C LEU A 62 9.62 -10.67 -10.22
N SER A 63 9.28 -11.96 -10.31
CA SER A 63 9.14 -12.69 -11.58
C SER A 63 7.69 -12.83 -12.06
N CYS A 64 6.72 -12.25 -11.35
CA CYS A 64 5.31 -12.40 -11.69
C CYS A 64 4.89 -11.47 -12.83
N ARG A 65 4.22 -12.02 -13.87
CA ARG A 65 3.67 -11.23 -15.00
C ARG A 65 2.71 -10.12 -14.60
N TYR A 66 2.06 -10.24 -13.44
CA TYR A 66 1.10 -9.25 -12.93
C TYR A 66 1.73 -8.21 -12.00
N PHE A 67 3.04 -8.30 -11.74
CA PHE A 67 3.74 -7.37 -10.86
C PHE A 67 3.58 -5.89 -11.26
N PRO A 68 3.61 -5.48 -12.55
CA PRO A 68 3.43 -4.08 -12.93
C PRO A 68 2.11 -3.45 -12.44
N ILE A 69 1.07 -4.28 -12.30
CA ILE A 69 -0.29 -3.88 -11.91
C ILE A 69 -0.51 -4.07 -10.40
N CYS A 70 -0.20 -5.28 -9.91
CA CYS A 70 -0.44 -5.71 -8.53
C CYS A 70 0.59 -5.18 -7.55
N ARG A 71 1.87 -5.18 -7.93
CA ARG A 71 3.02 -4.74 -7.12
C ARG A 71 3.12 -5.37 -5.72
N GLY A 72 2.55 -6.56 -5.56
CA GLY A 72 2.45 -7.29 -4.30
C GLY A 72 1.25 -6.89 -3.41
N GLY A 73 0.46 -5.89 -3.78
CA GLY A 73 -0.70 -5.46 -2.99
C GLY A 73 -0.34 -4.82 -1.64
N CYS A 74 -1.35 -4.63 -0.80
CA CYS A 74 -1.24 -3.93 0.49
C CYS A 74 -0.39 -4.70 1.51
N ARG A 75 0.45 -3.97 2.27
CA ARG A 75 1.24 -4.49 3.41
C ARG A 75 0.38 -5.27 4.40
N ARG A 76 -0.83 -4.79 4.69
CA ARG A 76 -1.75 -5.40 5.67
C ARG A 76 -2.03 -6.88 5.39
N TYR A 77 -2.02 -7.28 4.12
CA TYR A 77 -2.26 -8.67 3.68
C TYR A 77 -0.97 -9.45 3.42
N ARG A 78 0.18 -8.92 3.83
CA ARG A 78 1.51 -9.51 3.64
C ARG A 78 2.27 -9.66 4.94
N GLU A 79 1.93 -8.91 5.98
CA GLU A 79 2.59 -9.04 7.27
C GLU A 79 2.12 -10.30 7.99
N SER A 80 3.08 -11.18 8.30
CA SER A 80 2.83 -12.38 9.08
C SER A 80 2.42 -12.02 10.50
N PHE A 81 1.32 -12.59 10.99
CA PHE A 81 0.88 -12.39 12.37
C PHE A 81 1.82 -13.04 13.39
N LEU A 82 2.58 -14.06 12.99
CA LEU A 82 3.46 -14.81 13.88
C LEU A 82 4.86 -14.18 13.97
N THR A 83 5.46 -13.85 12.83
CA THR A 83 6.86 -13.41 12.75
C THR A 83 6.99 -11.91 12.49
N GLY A 84 5.92 -11.25 12.04
CA GLY A 84 5.98 -9.88 11.53
C GLY A 84 6.76 -9.74 10.22
N SER A 85 7.19 -10.84 9.56
CA SER A 85 7.89 -10.76 8.28
C SER A 85 6.95 -10.40 7.14
N MET A 86 7.50 -9.81 6.07
CA MET A 86 6.75 -9.54 4.85
C MET A 86 6.72 -10.78 3.95
N GLU A 87 5.54 -11.37 3.83
CA GLU A 87 5.27 -12.55 3.04
C GLU A 87 4.53 -12.20 1.74
N ARG A 88 4.22 -13.24 0.96
CA ARG A 88 3.35 -13.14 -0.20
C ARG A 88 1.96 -12.68 0.23
N ASN A 89 1.34 -11.85 -0.60
CA ASN A 89 -0.01 -11.37 -0.34
C ASN A 89 -0.98 -12.55 -0.19
N HIS A 90 -1.78 -12.54 0.89
CA HIS A 90 -2.80 -13.55 1.14
C HIS A 90 -3.74 -13.77 -0.05
N PHE A 91 -4.06 -12.71 -0.80
CA PHE A 91 -4.93 -12.76 -1.98
C PHE A 91 -4.18 -12.95 -3.30
N CYS A 92 -2.91 -13.36 -3.29
CA CYS A 92 -2.12 -13.52 -4.52
C CYS A 92 -2.80 -14.46 -5.53
N ALA A 93 -3.33 -15.59 -5.08
CA ALA A 93 -4.06 -16.52 -5.96
C ALA A 93 -5.30 -15.88 -6.57
N SER A 94 -6.09 -15.16 -5.76
CA SER A 94 -7.29 -14.45 -6.21
C SER A 94 -6.97 -13.37 -7.23
N TYR A 95 -5.91 -12.58 -7.01
CA TYR A 95 -5.46 -11.59 -7.98
C TYR A 95 -5.04 -12.23 -9.30
N ARG A 96 -4.33 -13.37 -9.26
CA ARG A 96 -3.95 -14.09 -10.48
C ARG A 96 -5.18 -14.54 -11.26
N MET A 97 -6.13 -15.21 -10.60
CA MET A 97 -7.39 -15.64 -11.22
C MET A 97 -8.16 -14.47 -11.83
N PHE A 98 -8.28 -13.36 -11.09
CA PHE A 98 -8.96 -12.16 -11.57
C PHE A 98 -8.26 -11.55 -12.78
N PHE A 99 -6.93 -11.44 -12.77
CA PHE A 99 -6.20 -10.88 -13.90
C PHE A 99 -6.12 -11.83 -15.10
N ASP A 100 -6.13 -13.14 -14.89
CA ASP A 100 -6.22 -14.12 -15.96
C ASP A 100 -7.53 -13.92 -16.76
N GLU A 101 -8.65 -13.66 -16.07
CA GLU A 101 -9.97 -13.48 -16.70
C GLU A 101 -10.21 -12.03 -17.20
N CYS A 102 -9.97 -11.04 -16.35
CA CYS A 102 -10.49 -9.68 -16.58
C CYS A 102 -9.47 -8.72 -17.23
N LEU A 103 -8.17 -9.03 -17.20
CA LEU A 103 -7.15 -8.09 -17.68
C LEU A 103 -7.31 -7.67 -19.15
N PRO A 104 -7.65 -8.56 -20.10
CA PRO A 104 -7.85 -8.15 -21.49
C PRO A 104 -8.93 -7.07 -21.65
N GLN A 105 -10.05 -7.20 -20.93
CA GLN A 105 -11.12 -6.22 -20.96
C GLN A 105 -10.72 -4.90 -20.29
N LEU A 106 -10.00 -4.97 -19.17
CA LEU A 106 -9.48 -3.77 -18.48
C LEU A 106 -8.52 -2.96 -19.35
N ILE A 107 -7.67 -3.64 -20.14
CA ILE A 107 -6.77 -2.98 -21.09
C ILE A 107 -7.57 -2.24 -22.17
N GLN A 108 -8.57 -2.89 -22.77
CA GLN A 108 -9.43 -2.26 -23.79
C GLN A 108 -10.17 -1.03 -23.24
N MET A 109 -10.64 -1.09 -21.99
CA MET A 109 -11.28 0.06 -21.35
C MET A 109 -10.30 1.22 -21.14
N ALA A 110 -9.08 0.93 -20.68
CA ALA A 110 -8.04 1.93 -20.47
C ALA A 110 -7.61 2.61 -21.79
N GLU A 111 -7.48 1.84 -22.87
CA GLU A 111 -7.16 2.36 -24.21
C GLU A 111 -8.26 3.30 -24.73
N LYS A 112 -9.54 2.91 -24.59
CA LYS A 112 -10.67 3.76 -24.99
C LYS A 112 -10.69 5.08 -24.23
N GLU A 113 -10.50 5.04 -22.91
CA GLU A 113 -10.45 6.25 -22.08
C GLU A 113 -9.28 7.15 -22.48
N ARG A 114 -8.10 6.56 -22.78
CA ARG A 114 -6.94 7.32 -23.24
C ARG A 114 -7.22 8.04 -24.55
N SER A 115 -7.72 7.33 -25.56
CA SER A 115 -8.06 7.92 -26.85
C SER A 115 -9.12 9.02 -26.72
N PHE A 116 -10.10 8.84 -25.84
CA PHE A 116 -11.13 9.85 -25.57
C PHE A 116 -10.58 11.11 -24.89
N ARG A 117 -9.60 10.97 -23.98
CA ARG A 117 -8.93 12.13 -23.36
C ARG A 117 -8.08 12.88 -24.37
N GLU A 118 -7.35 12.16 -25.21
CA GLU A 118 -6.49 12.74 -26.25
C GLU A 118 -7.32 13.51 -27.30
N SER A 119 -8.52 13.02 -27.67
CA SER A 119 -9.40 13.71 -28.61
C SER A 119 -10.08 14.97 -28.05
N LYS A 120 -10.16 15.12 -26.72
CA LYS A 120 -10.67 16.34 -26.05
C LYS A 120 -9.61 17.42 -25.83
N LEU A 121 -8.33 17.06 -25.97
CA LEU A 121 -7.20 17.97 -25.83
C LEU A 121 -6.84 18.66 -27.17
N GLN A 122 -7.43 18.21 -28.28
CA GLN A 122 -7.40 18.84 -29.60
C GLN A 122 -8.62 19.73 -29.81
#